data_AF-A0A3D0P5I1-F1
#
_entry.id   AF-A0A3D0P5I1-F1
#
_cell.length_a   1.000
_cell.length_b   1.000
_cell.length_c   1.000
_cell.angle_alpha   90.00
_cell.angle_beta   90.00
_cell.angle_gamma   90.00
#
_symmetry.space_group_name_H-M   'P 1'
#
loop_
_entity.id
_entity.type
_entity.pdbx_description
1 polymer ?
#
loop_
_entity_poly.entity_id
_entity_poly.type
_entity_poly.pdbx_seq_one_letter_code
_entity_poly.pdbx_strand_id
1 'polypeptide(L)'
;VLAPGFIDIHNHSESGLLREGTAANQVSQGITTLIVGPDGGSPDSIGGYLSSLRGKTAVNVGAFIGHGTLRTLVMKEDLRRPATQEEIAAMSTLLEGAMKEGAFGLSSGLEYDAGFSATTEEL
;
A
#
# COMPACT_ATOMS: atom_id res chain seq x y z
N VAL A 1 -16.93 16.09 23.57
CA VAL A 1 -16.99 16.67 22.21
C VAL A 1 -17.60 15.61 21.29
N LEU A 2 -18.46 15.99 20.36
CA LEU A 2 -18.90 15.12 19.25
C LEU A 2 -18.15 15.57 18.00
N ALA A 3 -17.48 14.65 17.31
CA ALA A 3 -16.69 14.93 16.13
C ALA A 3 -16.80 13.77 15.13
N PRO A 4 -16.46 13.97 13.85
CA PRO A 4 -16.18 12.88 12.94
C PRO A 4 -15.07 11.97 13.50
N GLY A 5 -15.09 10.69 13.12
CA GLY A 5 -14.00 9.79 13.46
C GLY A 5 -12.70 10.20 12.78
N PHE A 6 -11.57 9.88 13.41
CA PHE A 6 -10.26 10.21 12.86
C PHE A 6 -9.91 9.34 11.65
N ILE A 7 -9.15 9.93 10.74
CA ILE A 7 -8.60 9.26 9.56
C ILE A 7 -7.09 9.13 9.78
N ASP A 8 -6.63 7.91 9.93
CA ASP A 8 -5.21 7.59 10.02
C ASP A 8 -4.65 7.39 8.59
N ILE A 9 -3.83 8.33 8.14
CA ILE A 9 -3.32 8.34 6.76
C ILE A 9 -2.02 7.54 6.59
N HIS A 10 -1.46 6.98 7.67
CA HIS A 10 -0.15 6.32 7.63
C HIS A 10 -0.14 5.08 8.53
N ASN A 11 -0.64 3.96 8.01
CA ASN A 11 -0.84 2.76 8.82
C ASN A 11 -0.23 1.49 8.20
N HIS A 12 0.46 0.68 9.02
CA HIS A 12 1.11 -0.58 8.64
C HIS A 12 0.41 -1.83 9.23
N SER A 13 -0.92 -1.79 9.41
CA SER A 13 -1.69 -2.88 10.02
C SER A 13 -2.26 -3.88 9.01
N GLU A 14 -1.76 -3.93 7.77
CA GLU A 14 -2.31 -4.73 6.67
C GLU A 14 -2.52 -6.19 7.09
N SER A 15 -1.46 -6.82 7.60
CA SER A 15 -1.50 -8.21 8.06
C SER A 15 -2.31 -8.38 9.35
N GLY A 16 -2.31 -7.37 10.22
CA GLY A 16 -3.07 -7.35 11.47
C GLY A 16 -4.58 -7.37 11.21
N LEU A 17 -5.06 -6.54 10.28
CA LEU A 17 -6.47 -6.43 9.90
C LEU A 17 -7.02 -7.72 9.27
N LEU A 18 -6.16 -8.49 8.58
CA LEU A 18 -6.54 -9.81 8.04
C LEU A 18 -6.70 -10.86 9.14
N ARG A 19 -5.95 -10.75 10.24
CA ARG A 19 -5.98 -11.69 11.37
C ARG A 19 -7.06 -11.34 12.39
N GLU A 20 -7.20 -10.05 12.68
CA GLU A 20 -8.13 -9.52 13.66
C GLU A 20 -8.78 -8.23 13.13
N GLY A 21 -10.02 -8.35 12.67
CA GLY A 21 -10.76 -7.23 12.11
C GLY A 21 -11.32 -6.22 13.12
N THR A 22 -11.16 -6.45 14.43
CA THR A 22 -11.69 -5.55 15.47
C THR A 22 -10.99 -4.19 15.46
N ALA A 23 -9.75 -4.13 14.98
CA ALA A 23 -8.92 -2.92 14.96
C ALA A 23 -8.91 -2.19 16.31
N ALA A 24 -8.85 -2.94 17.42
CA ALA A 24 -9.03 -2.41 18.77
C ALA A 24 -8.06 -1.26 19.11
N ASN A 25 -6.82 -1.34 18.61
CA ASN A 25 -5.82 -0.29 18.77
C ASN A 25 -6.24 1.03 18.11
N GLN A 26 -6.83 0.95 16.92
CA GLN A 26 -7.31 2.10 16.16
C GLN A 26 -8.62 2.65 16.76
N VAL A 27 -9.59 1.78 17.01
CA VAL A 27 -10.92 2.16 17.50
C VAL A 27 -10.84 2.82 18.87
N SER A 28 -9.98 2.33 19.78
CA SER A 28 -9.79 2.94 21.11
C SER A 28 -9.26 4.37 21.07
N GLN A 29 -8.69 4.80 19.95
CA GLN A 29 -8.19 6.16 19.72
C GLN A 29 -9.20 7.04 18.95
N GLY A 30 -10.36 6.49 18.56
CA GLY A 30 -11.36 7.19 17.75
C GLY A 30 -11.09 7.15 16.24
N ILE A 31 -10.16 6.31 15.77
CA ILE A 31 -9.90 6.12 14.34
C ILE A 31 -11.03 5.29 13.74
N THR A 32 -11.54 5.77 12.60
CA THR A 32 -12.64 5.13 11.86
C THR A 32 -12.29 4.79 10.43
N THR A 33 -11.20 5.36 9.91
CA THR A 33 -10.69 5.10 8.56
C THR A 33 -9.18 5.04 8.63
N LEU A 34 -8.59 4.08 7.93
CA LEU A 34 -7.15 3.96 7.78
C LEU A 34 -6.75 3.83 6.32
N ILE A 35 -5.59 4.42 6.00
CA ILE A 35 -4.92 4.27 4.71
C ILE A 35 -3.65 3.46 4.94
N VAL A 36 -3.59 2.29 4.29
CA VAL A 36 -2.45 1.37 4.36
C VAL A 36 -1.58 1.43 3.12
N GLY A 37 -0.48 0.70 3.16
CA GLY A 37 0.56 0.71 2.14
C GLY A 37 1.37 1.99 2.02
N PRO A 38 1.65 2.77 3.09
CA PRO A 38 2.62 3.85 3.00
C PRO A 38 4.05 3.29 2.82
N ASP A 39 4.99 4.18 2.55
CA ASP A 39 6.42 3.88 2.50
C ASP A 39 6.85 2.82 1.47
N GLY A 40 6.08 2.69 0.38
CA GLY A 40 6.46 1.86 -0.77
C GLY A 40 6.21 0.36 -0.61
N GLY A 41 5.68 -0.10 0.52
CA GLY A 41 5.22 -1.47 0.72
C GLY A 41 3.70 -1.59 0.60
N SER A 42 3.20 -2.67 0.02
CA SER A 42 1.77 -2.99 -0.01
C SER A 42 1.54 -4.48 -0.27
N PRO A 43 0.32 -5.00 -0.06
CA PRO A 43 -0.09 -6.30 -0.59
C PRO A 43 0.04 -6.35 -2.13
N ASP A 44 0.34 -7.53 -2.67
CA ASP A 44 0.56 -7.73 -4.12
C ASP A 44 -0.70 -7.47 -4.97
N SER A 45 -1.88 -7.80 -4.45
CA SER A 45 -3.17 -7.44 -5.06
C SER A 45 -3.97 -6.57 -4.12
N ILE A 46 -4.21 -5.32 -4.55
CA ILE A 46 -5.00 -4.36 -3.79
C ILE A 46 -6.46 -4.79 -3.77
N GLY A 47 -7.01 -5.21 -4.91
CA GLY A 47 -8.40 -5.64 -5.00
C GLY A 47 -8.67 -6.88 -4.16
N GLY A 48 -7.74 -7.84 -4.17
CA GLY A 48 -7.79 -9.03 -3.33
C GLY A 48 -7.76 -8.68 -1.84
N TYR A 49 -6.83 -7.80 -1.44
CA TYR A 49 -6.71 -7.32 -0.07
C TYR A 49 -7.99 -6.61 0.42
N LEU A 50 -8.47 -5.61 -0.32
CA LEU A 50 -9.69 -4.86 0.05
C LEU A 50 -10.92 -5.78 0.09
N SER A 51 -11.04 -6.72 -0.84
CA SER A 51 -12.13 -7.70 -0.86
C SER A 51 -12.10 -8.62 0.36
N SER A 52 -10.91 -9.04 0.80
CA SER A 52 -10.76 -9.92 1.95
C SER A 52 -11.23 -9.29 3.27
N LEU A 53 -11.14 -7.96 3.38
CA LEU A 53 -11.53 -7.16 4.54
C LEU A 53 -13.00 -6.72 4.53
N ARG A 54 -13.65 -6.71 3.36
CA ARG A 54 -15.03 -6.20 3.20
C ARG A 54 -16.00 -6.90 4.17
N GLY A 55 -16.62 -6.11 5.04
CA GLY A 55 -17.59 -6.60 6.05
C GLY A 55 -16.97 -7.37 7.21
N LYS A 56 -15.64 -7.42 7.31
CA LYS A 56 -14.91 -8.15 8.36
C LYS A 56 -14.09 -7.26 9.29
N THR A 57 -13.98 -5.97 8.99
CA THR A 57 -13.25 -5.01 9.81
C THR A 57 -14.16 -3.92 10.39
N ALA A 58 -13.80 -3.42 11.57
CA ALA A 58 -14.53 -2.38 12.30
C ALA A 58 -14.28 -0.95 11.77
N VAL A 59 -13.30 -0.78 10.89
CA VAL A 59 -12.86 0.51 10.34
C VAL A 59 -12.91 0.48 8.81
N ASN A 60 -13.02 1.65 8.19
CA ASN A 60 -12.87 1.77 6.74
C ASN A 60 -11.40 1.64 6.34
N VAL A 61 -11.12 1.01 5.21
CA VAL A 61 -9.75 0.75 4.76
C VAL A 61 -9.58 1.22 3.33
N GLY A 62 -8.60 2.10 3.12
CA GLY A 62 -8.01 2.41 1.83
C GLY A 62 -6.57 1.90 1.76
N ALA A 63 -6.04 1.70 0.56
CA ALA A 63 -4.68 1.23 0.36
C ALA A 63 -3.99 1.98 -0.79
N PHE A 64 -2.72 2.29 -0.64
CA PHE A 64 -1.82 2.59 -1.75
C PHE A 64 -1.24 1.29 -2.31
N ILE A 65 -0.86 1.31 -3.59
CA ILE A 65 0.09 0.33 -4.13
C ILE A 65 1.50 0.86 -3.84
N GLY A 66 2.39 -0.01 -3.37
CA GLY A 66 3.75 0.37 -3.00
C GLY A 66 4.72 0.26 -4.17
N HIS A 67 5.51 1.30 -4.43
CA HIS A 67 6.58 1.30 -5.44
C HIS A 67 7.62 0.20 -5.19
N GLY A 68 7.99 -0.05 -3.93
CA GLY A 68 8.87 -1.16 -3.55
C GLY A 68 8.26 -2.53 -3.83
N THR A 69 6.94 -2.68 -3.62
CA THR A 69 6.20 -3.89 -4.04
C THR A 69 6.25 -4.06 -5.56
N LEU A 70 6.02 -2.99 -6.33
CA LEU A 70 6.09 -3.04 -7.81
C LEU A 70 7.49 -3.43 -8.30
N ARG A 71 8.55 -2.84 -7.74
CA ARG A 71 9.94 -3.21 -8.05
C ARG A 71 10.20 -4.67 -7.73
N THR A 72 9.75 -5.15 -6.57
CA THR A 72 9.92 -6.56 -6.17
C THR A 72 9.22 -7.50 -7.15
N LEU A 73 8.01 -7.17 -7.60
CA LEU A 73 7.25 -7.99 -8.55
C LEU A 73 7.90 -8.06 -9.94
N VAL A 74 8.49 -6.94 -10.41
CA VAL A 74 9.05 -6.83 -11.77
C VAL A 74 10.53 -7.20 -11.83
N MET A 75 11.35 -6.60 -10.98
CA MET A 75 12.82 -6.72 -10.98
C MET A 75 13.32 -7.95 -10.20
N LYS A 76 12.48 -8.51 -9.32
CA LYS A 76 12.73 -9.72 -8.53
C LYS A 76 13.90 -9.57 -7.56
N GLU A 77 15.06 -10.16 -7.87
CA GLU A 77 16.16 -10.34 -6.91
C GLU A 77 17.13 -9.14 -6.90
N ASP A 78 17.33 -8.46 -8.03
CA ASP A 78 18.29 -7.36 -8.14
C ASP A 78 17.59 -6.00 -8.05
N LEU A 79 17.37 -5.54 -6.83
CA LEU A 79 16.74 -4.26 -6.52
C LEU A 79 17.74 -3.11 -6.34
N ARG A 80 19.06 -3.38 -6.29
CA ARG A 80 20.12 -2.39 -5.98
C ARG A 80 20.71 -1.72 -7.22
N ARG A 81 19.85 -1.47 -8.20
CA ARG A 81 20.16 -0.74 -9.44
C ARG A 81 18.96 0.06 -9.92
N PRO A 82 19.14 1.04 -10.82
CA PRO A 82 18.03 1.63 -11.54
C PRO A 82 17.23 0.57 -12.31
N ALA A 83 15.90 0.74 -12.39
CA ALA A 83 15.05 -0.08 -13.24
C ALA A 83 15.33 0.22 -14.73
N THR A 84 15.23 -0.79 -15.60
CA THR A 84 15.28 -0.55 -17.06
C THR A 84 13.97 0.07 -17.53
N GLN A 85 13.96 0.65 -18.74
CA GLN A 85 12.74 1.25 -19.30
C GLN A 85 11.61 0.22 -19.46
N GLU A 86 11.94 -1.03 -19.79
CA GLU A 86 10.98 -2.13 -19.88
C GLU A 86 10.40 -2.50 -18.51
N GLU A 87 11.22 -2.47 -17.46
CA GLU A 87 10.78 -2.73 -16.08
C GLU A 87 9.90 -1.59 -15.57
N ILE A 88 10.24 -0.32 -15.87
CA ILE A 88 9.40 0.85 -15.55
C ILE A 88 8.04 0.75 -16.24
N ALA A 89 8.01 0.37 -17.52
CA ALA A 89 6.76 0.16 -18.26
C ALA A 89 5.92 -0.99 -17.66
N ALA A 90 6.56 -2.08 -17.23
CA ALA A 90 5.88 -3.19 -16.56
C ALA A 90 5.32 -2.77 -15.19
N MET A 91 6.09 -2.03 -14.37
CA MET A 91 5.62 -1.49 -13.10
C MET A 91 4.44 -0.52 -13.29
N SER A 92 4.51 0.33 -14.33
CA SER A 92 3.41 1.25 -14.69
C SER A 92 2.13 0.48 -15.05
N THR A 93 2.25 -0.63 -15.78
CA THR A 93 1.10 -1.50 -16.10
C THR A 93 0.47 -2.10 -14.84
N LEU A 94 1.29 -2.56 -13.90
CA LEU A 94 0.81 -3.09 -12.62
C LEU A 94 0.18 -2.00 -11.75
N LEU A 95 0.76 -0.81 -11.70
CA LEU A 95 0.19 0.37 -11.05
C LEU A 95 -1.19 0.70 -11.61
N GLU A 96 -1.33 0.78 -12.95
CA GLU A 96 -2.64 1.00 -13.58
C GLU A 96 -3.66 -0.08 -13.20
N GLY A 97 -3.24 -1.34 -13.13
CA GLY A 97 -4.05 -2.46 -12.64
C GLY A 97 -4.52 -2.23 -11.20
N ALA A 98 -3.60 -1.91 -10.30
CA ALA A 98 -3.90 -1.64 -8.90
C ALA A 98 -4.84 -0.43 -8.72
N MET A 99 -4.67 0.63 -9.51
CA MET A 99 -5.60 1.78 -9.51
C MET A 99 -7.02 1.36 -9.93
N LYS A 100 -7.16 0.48 -10.93
CA LYS A 100 -8.46 -0.09 -11.34
C LYS A 100 -9.07 -1.01 -10.27
N GLU A 101 -8.23 -1.67 -9.48
CA GLU A 101 -8.63 -2.49 -8.34
C GLU A 101 -9.07 -1.68 -7.11
N GLY A 102 -8.83 -0.36 -7.10
CA GLY A 102 -9.26 0.54 -6.04
C GLY A 102 -8.12 1.07 -5.16
N ALA A 103 -6.87 1.00 -5.60
CA ALA A 103 -5.78 1.72 -4.96
C ALA A 103 -6.05 3.23 -4.95
N PHE A 104 -5.74 3.90 -3.84
CA PHE A 104 -5.86 5.35 -3.71
C PHE A 104 -4.76 6.10 -4.47
N GLY A 105 -3.65 5.44 -4.78
CA GLY A 105 -2.48 6.03 -5.42
C GLY A 105 -1.24 5.13 -5.26
N LEU A 106 -0.08 5.70 -5.58
CA LEU A 106 1.24 5.11 -5.38
C LEU A 106 1.91 5.70 -4.13
N SER A 107 2.60 4.86 -3.35
CA SER A 107 3.52 5.29 -2.29
C SER A 107 4.95 4.87 -2.62
N SER A 108 5.95 5.56 -2.06
CA SER A 108 7.37 5.23 -2.21
C SER A 108 8.07 5.20 -0.85
N GLY A 109 9.07 4.33 -0.71
CA GLY A 109 9.97 4.27 0.45
C GLY A 109 11.42 4.27 -0.03
N LEU A 110 11.93 5.46 -0.36
CA LEU A 110 13.22 5.64 -1.02
C LEU A 110 14.41 5.42 -0.06
N GLU A 111 14.14 5.34 1.24
CA GLU A 111 15.11 4.96 2.26
C GLU A 111 15.33 3.44 2.36
N TYR A 112 14.45 2.62 1.77
CA TYR A 112 14.50 1.16 1.89
C TYR A 112 15.17 0.50 0.69
N ASP A 113 15.74 -0.69 0.91
CA ASP A 113 16.47 -1.47 -0.10
C ASP A 113 15.71 -1.59 -1.44
N ALA A 114 14.38 -1.76 -1.39
CA ALA A 114 13.58 -1.89 -2.59
C ALA A 114 13.45 -0.58 -3.38
N GLY A 115 13.41 0.58 -2.73
CA GLY A 115 13.23 1.89 -3.38
C GLY A 115 14.52 2.71 -3.53
N PHE A 116 15.58 2.38 -2.80
CA PHE A 116 16.80 3.18 -2.66
C PHE A 116 17.52 3.49 -3.97
N SER A 117 17.50 2.56 -4.92
CA SER A 117 18.17 2.72 -6.22
C SER A 117 17.27 3.28 -7.32
N ALA A 118 16.04 3.72 -6.99
CA ALA A 118 15.14 4.33 -7.94
C ALA A 118 15.58 5.75 -8.31
N THR A 119 15.43 6.10 -9.58
CA THR A 119 15.72 7.45 -10.06
C THR A 119 14.45 8.31 -10.05
N THR A 120 14.59 9.62 -10.20
CA THR A 120 13.43 10.51 -10.31
C THR A 120 12.61 10.23 -11.56
N GLU A 121 13.23 9.78 -12.65
CA GLU A 121 12.55 9.42 -13.90
C GLU A 121 11.75 8.12 -13.79
N GLU A 122 12.06 7.27 -12.81
CA GLU A 122 11.31 6.05 -12.53
C GLU A 122 9.99 6.31 -11.79
N LEU A 123 9.90 7.43 -11.05
CA LEU A 123 8.75 7.81 -10.23
C LEU A 123 7.77 8.73 -10.99
#